data_AF-A0A1I9Q4A9-F1
#
_entry.id   AF-A0A1I9Q4A9-F1
#
_cell.length_a   1.000
_cell.length_b   1.000
_cell.length_c   1.000
_cell.angle_alpha   90.00
_cell.angle_beta   90.00
_cell.angle_gamma   90.00
#
_symmetry.space_group_name_H-M   'P 1'
#
loop_
_entity.id
_entity.type
_entity.pdbx_description
1 polymer ?
#
loop_
_entity_poly.entity_id
_entity_poly.type
_entity_poly.pdbx_seq_one_letter_code
_entity_poly.pdbx_strand_id
1 'polypeptide(L)'
;GYTKSIDIWSVGCILAEMLSNRPIFPGKHYLDQLNHILGVLGSPTEADLECIINEKARSYLQSLPYKPKVPWTKIFPNADPKALDLLDKMLTFNP
;
A
#
# COMPACT_ATOMS: atom_id res chain seq x y z
N GLY A 1 -15.48 -3.26 -9.52
CA GLY A 1 -16.21 -4.35 -8.86
C GLY A 1 -15.34 -4.88 -7.75
N TYR A 2 -15.90 -5.15 -6.56
CA TYR A 2 -15.17 -5.71 -5.43
C TYR A 2 -14.65 -7.11 -5.81
N THR A 3 -13.35 -7.21 -6.07
CA THR A 3 -12.66 -8.45 -6.39
C THR A 3 -12.03 -9.04 -5.13
N LYS A 4 -11.85 -10.37 -5.10
CA LYS A 4 -11.20 -11.15 -4.00
C LYS A 4 -9.85 -10.56 -3.55
N SER A 5 -9.22 -9.84 -4.45
CA SER A 5 -8.05 -9.01 -4.25
C SER A 5 -8.12 -8.01 -3.10
N ILE A 6 -9.31 -7.45 -2.83
CA ILE A 6 -9.51 -6.51 -1.72
C ILE A 6 -9.36 -7.25 -0.39
N ASP A 7 -9.86 -8.49 -0.30
CA ASP A 7 -9.68 -9.32 0.90
C ASP A 7 -8.20 -9.66 1.12
N ILE A 8 -7.47 -9.97 0.04
CA ILE A 8 -6.01 -10.23 0.11
C ILE A 8 -5.26 -9.00 0.62
N TRP A 9 -5.63 -7.81 0.16
CA TRP A 9 -5.04 -6.56 0.64
C TRP A 9 -5.31 -6.35 2.14
N SER A 10 -6.54 -6.59 2.60
CA SER A 10 -6.88 -6.53 4.03
C SER A 10 -6.07 -7.53 4.85
N VAL A 11 -5.88 -8.76 4.36
CA VAL A 11 -5.01 -9.76 5.01
C VAL A 11 -3.55 -9.31 5.05
N GLY A 12 -3.06 -8.69 3.97
CA GLY A 12 -1.72 -8.08 3.94
C GLY A 12 -1.54 -7.02 5.02
N CYS A 13 -2.53 -6.15 5.22
CA CYS A 13 -2.50 -5.16 6.31
C CYS A 13 -2.44 -5.82 7.70
N ILE A 14 -3.23 -6.88 7.92
CA ILE A 14 -3.24 -7.62 9.19
C ILE A 14 -1.88 -8.29 9.42
N LEU A 15 -1.28 -8.89 8.39
CA LEU A 15 0.04 -9.50 8.47
C LEU A 15 1.11 -8.47 8.85
N ALA A 16 1.11 -7.31 8.19
CA ALA A 16 2.02 -6.21 8.52
C ALA A 16 1.86 -5.70 9.98
N GLU A 17 0.61 -5.64 10.45
CA GLU A 17 0.31 -5.24 11.83
C GLU A 17 0.82 -6.28 12.84
N MET A 18 0.68 -7.58 12.56
CA MET A 18 1.25 -8.64 13.38
C MET A 18 2.79 -8.60 13.44
N LEU A 19 3.45 -8.19 12.35
CA LEU A 19 4.92 -8.09 12.30
C LEU A 19 5.48 -6.90 13.09
N SER A 20 4.70 -5.84 13.28
CA SER A 20 5.17 -4.60 13.93
C SER A 20 4.41 -4.22 15.20
N ASN A 21 3.37 -4.96 15.56
CA ASN A 21 2.38 -4.62 16.59
C ASN A 21 1.81 -3.20 16.44
N ARG A 22 1.80 -2.68 15.20
CA ARG A 22 1.36 -1.32 14.87
C ARG A 22 0.67 -1.31 13.51
N PRO A 23 -0.37 -0.48 13.34
CA PRO A 23 -1.02 -0.34 12.04
C PRO A 23 -0.03 0.20 11.01
N ILE A 24 0.12 -0.51 9.90
CA ILE A 24 0.99 -0.13 8.79
C ILE A 24 0.50 1.14 8.07
N PHE A 25 -0.82 1.31 7.98
CA PHE A 25 -1.46 2.46 7.33
C PHE A 25 -2.44 3.16 8.28
N PRO A 26 -1.96 3.98 9.24
CA PRO A 26 -2.82 4.67 10.20
C PRO A 26 -3.47 5.92 9.60
N GLY A 27 -4.33 5.74 8.60
CA GLY A 27 -5.02 6.83 7.93
C GLY A 27 -6.18 7.39 8.75
N LYS A 28 -6.21 8.72 8.98
CA LYS A 28 -7.34 9.39 9.66
C LYS A 28 -8.51 9.68 8.73
N HIS A 29 -8.20 9.98 7.47
CA HIS A 29 -9.17 10.32 6.42
C HIS A 29 -8.71 9.72 5.08
N TYR A 30 -9.59 9.70 4.07
CA TYR A 30 -9.33 9.06 2.77
C TYR A 30 -7.98 9.45 2.13
N LEU A 31 -7.68 10.75 2.03
CA LEU A 31 -6.41 11.23 1.45
C LEU A 31 -5.18 10.84 2.29
N ASP A 32 -5.34 10.85 3.61
CA ASP A 32 -4.28 10.53 4.56
C ASP A 32 -3.93 9.03 4.47
N GLN A 33 -4.95 8.17 4.41
CA GLN A 33 -4.81 6.74 4.18
C GLN A 33 -4.08 6.46 2.86
N LEU A 34 -4.43 7.20 1.80
CA LEU A 34 -3.79 7.07 0.49
C LEU A 34 -2.32 7.51 0.55
N ASN A 35 -2.01 8.63 1.22
CA ASN A 35 -0.64 9.07 1.46
C ASN A 35 0.21 8.04 2.22
N HIS A 36 -0.37 7.35 3.22
CA HIS A 36 0.31 6.27 3.92
C HIS A 36 0.62 5.08 3.02
N ILE A 37 -0.35 4.66 2.19
CA ILE A 37 -0.17 3.57 1.23
C ILE A 37 0.96 3.89 0.24
N LEU A 38 0.94 5.10 -0.35
CA LEU A 38 2.00 5.59 -1.24
C LEU A 38 3.36 5.73 -0.57
N GLY A 39 3.38 6.09 0.71
CA GLY A 39 4.61 6.22 1.48
C GLY A 39 5.37 4.91 1.59
N VAL A 40 4.67 3.78 1.51
CA VAL A 40 5.23 2.43 1.58
C VAL A 40 5.42 1.83 0.18
N LEU A 41 4.37 1.84 -0.64
CA LEU A 41 4.37 1.19 -1.94
C LEU A 41 5.02 2.02 -3.05
N GLY A 42 5.20 3.33 -2.81
CA GLY A 42 5.72 4.27 -3.79
C GLY A 42 4.62 4.91 -4.65
N SER A 43 5.05 5.68 -5.64
CA SER A 43 4.17 6.28 -6.63
C SER A 43 3.48 5.20 -7.47
N PRO A 44 2.16 5.31 -7.68
CA PRO A 44 1.39 4.36 -8.46
C PRO A 44 1.75 4.51 -9.94
N THR A 45 1.61 3.44 -10.71
CA THR A 45 1.81 3.50 -12.16
C THR A 45 0.61 4.17 -12.83
N GLU A 46 0.74 4.54 -14.11
CA GLU A 46 -0.37 5.15 -14.86
C GLU A 46 -1.61 4.22 -14.90
N ALA A 47 -1.39 2.91 -15.04
CA ALA A 47 -2.47 1.91 -15.01
C ALA A 47 -3.18 1.84 -13.63
N ASP A 48 -2.43 1.99 -12.54
CA ASP A 48 -3.01 2.05 -11.19
C ASP A 48 -3.84 3.33 -11.01
N LEU A 49 -3.35 4.46 -11.53
CA LEU A 49 -4.06 5.75 -11.50
C LEU A 49 -5.37 5.71 -12.30
N GLU A 50 -5.42 4.95 -13.40
CA GLU A 50 -6.63 4.74 -14.18
C GLU A 50 -7.69 3.91 -13.44
N CYS A 51 -7.28 3.01 -12.55
CA CYS A 51 -8.20 2.25 -11.69
C CYS A 51 -8.83 3.11 -10.58
N ILE A 52 -8.27 4.28 -10.28
CA ILE A 52 -8.80 5.19 -9.26
C ILE A 52 -9.98 5.96 -9.84
N ILE A 53 -11.18 5.53 -9.46
CA ILE A 53 -12.47 6.12 -9.87
C ILE A 53 -12.58 7.60 -9.45
N ASN A 54 -11.89 8.00 -8.37
CA ASN A 54 -11.98 9.35 -7.82
C ASN A 54 -10.97 10.30 -8.51
N GLU A 55 -11.46 11.16 -9.40
CA GLU A 55 -10.65 12.14 -10.14
C GLU A 55 -9.84 13.09 -9.23
N LYS A 56 -10.41 13.51 -8.09
CA LYS A 56 -9.67 14.37 -7.13
C LYS A 56 -8.47 13.65 -6.55
N ALA A 57 -8.63 12.36 -6.24
CA ALA A 57 -7.55 11.53 -5.72
C ALA A 57 -6.48 11.31 -6.79
N ARG A 58 -6.89 11.02 -8.03
CA ARG A 58 -5.97 10.88 -9.18
C ARG A 58 -5.17 12.15 -9.45
N SER A 59 -5.82 13.32 -9.49
CA SER A 59 -5.15 14.59 -9.73
C SER A 59 -4.20 14.97 -8.57
N TYR A 60 -4.61 14.69 -7.32
CA TYR A 60 -3.73 14.83 -6.17
C TYR A 60 -2.50 13.92 -6.28
N LEU A 61 -2.68 12.65 -6.63
CA LEU A 61 -1.61 11.69 -6.83
C LEU A 61 -0.62 12.11 -7.92
N GLN A 62 -1.12 12.64 -9.04
CA GLN A 62 -0.30 13.16 -10.13
C GLN A 62 0.48 14.42 -9.73
N SER A 63 -0.05 15.20 -8.78
CA SER A 63 0.65 16.38 -8.24
C SER A 63 1.76 16.04 -7.27
N LEU A 64 1.78 14.82 -6.71
CA LEU A 64 2.80 14.40 -5.75
C LEU A 64 4.13 14.07 -6.46
N PRO A 65 5.28 14.39 -5.84
CA PRO A 65 6.58 14.01 -6.38
C PRO A 65 6.73 12.49 -6.40
N TYR A 66 7.46 11.98 -7.39
CA TYR A 66 7.76 10.56 -7.50
C TYR A 66 8.45 10.03 -6.23
N LYS A 67 7.89 8.96 -5.66
CA LYS A 67 8.45 8.25 -4.50
C LYS A 67 8.75 6.81 -4.87
N PRO A 68 9.98 6.32 -4.66
CA PRO A 68 10.27 4.91 -4.84
C PRO A 68 9.62 4.08 -3.72
N LYS A 69 9.27 2.82 -4.05
CA LYS A 69 8.79 1.83 -3.08
C LYS A 69 9.82 1.66 -1.97
N VAL A 70 9.36 1.67 -0.72
CA VAL A 70 10.23 1.40 0.44
C VAL A 70 10.36 -0.12 0.57
N PRO A 71 11.59 -0.66 0.63
CA PRO A 71 11.78 -2.09 0.81
C PRO A 71 11.23 -2.53 2.17
N TRP A 72 10.44 -3.62 2.18
CA TRP A 72 9.83 -4.16 3.39
C TRP A 72 10.83 -4.50 4.49
N THR A 73 12.05 -4.89 4.11
CA THR A 73 13.16 -5.14 5.03
C THR A 73 13.57 -3.90 5.83
N LYS A 74 13.32 -2.70 5.33
CA LYS A 74 13.59 -1.44 6.04
C LYS A 74 12.46 -1.09 7.02
N ILE A 75 11.24 -1.51 6.71
CA ILE A 75 10.05 -1.28 7.55
C ILE A 75 10.00 -2.32 8.68
N PHE A 76 10.27 -3.57 8.34
CA PHE A 76 10.24 -4.73 9.22
C PHE A 76 11.62 -5.41 9.25
N PRO A 77 12.63 -4.80 9.89
CA PRO A 77 13.99 -5.33 9.88
C PRO A 77 14.14 -6.68 10.59
N ASN A 78 13.22 -7.01 11.49
CA ASN A 78 13.24 -8.25 12.28
C ASN A 78 12.30 -9.33 11.72
N ALA A 79 11.63 -9.08 10.58
CA ALA A 79 10.66 -10.01 10.01
C ALA A 79 11.33 -11.07 9.12
N ASP A 80 10.69 -12.24 9.03
CA ASP A 80 11.16 -13.33 8.19
C ASP A 80 11.11 -12.93 6.70
N PRO A 81 12.16 -13.18 5.90
CA PRO A 81 12.19 -12.85 4.48
C PRO A 81 11.02 -13.45 3.69
N LYS A 82 10.54 -14.65 4.04
CA LYS A 82 9.38 -15.29 3.40
C LYS A 82 8.08 -14.58 3.75
N ALA A 83 7.95 -14.10 4.99
CA ALA A 83 6.80 -13.30 5.39
C ALA A 83 6.77 -11.97 4.64
N LEU A 84 7.93 -11.35 4.41
CA LEU A 84 8.05 -10.12 3.63
C LEU A 84 7.76 -10.34 2.14
N ASP A 85 8.20 -11.45 1.55
CA ASP A 85 7.85 -11.82 0.16
C ASP A 85 6.33 -12.05 0.01
N LEU A 86 5.70 -12.72 0.97
CA LEU A 86 4.25 -12.88 0.99
C LEU A 86 3.54 -11.54 1.14
N LEU A 87 4.01 -10.69 2.05
CA LEU A 87 3.46 -9.36 2.26
C LEU A 87 3.55 -8.50 1.00
N ASP A 88 4.67 -8.56 0.27
CA ASP A 88 4.87 -7.86 -0.99
C ASP A 88 3.84 -8.26 -2.05
N LYS A 89 3.53 -9.55 -2.13
CA LYS A 89 2.52 -10.11 -3.04
C LYS A 89 1.08 -9.84 -2.63
N MET A 90 0.83 -9.61 -1.33
CA MET A 90 -0.50 -9.27 -0.81
C MET A 90 -0.79 -7.78 -0.94
N LEU A 91 0.22 -6.93 -0.73
CA LEU A 91 0.10 -5.47 -0.79
C LEU A 91 0.57 -4.94 -2.16
N THR A 92 -0.18 -5.27 -3.22
CA THR A 92 0.06 -4.81 -4.60
C THR A 92 -1.02 -3.82 -5.06
N PHE A 93 -0.61 -2.67 -5.59
CA PHE A 93 -1.55 -1.60 -6.00
C PHE A 93 -2.55 -2.08 -7.05
N ASN A 94 -2.06 -2.90 -7.99
CA ASN A 94 -2.87 -3.68 -8.91
C ASN A 94 -2.87 -5.13 -8.43
N PRO A 95 -4.03 -5.72 -8.17
CA PRO A 95 -4.13 -7.16 -7.96
C PRO A 95 -4.06 -8.00 -9.24
#